data_AF-A0AAU6L4L2-F1
#
_entry.id   AF-A0AAU6L4L2-F1
#
_cell.length_a   1.000
_cell.length_b   1.000
_cell.length_c   1.000
_cell.angle_alpha   90.00
_cell.angle_beta   90.00
_cell.angle_gamma   90.00
#
_symmetry.space_group_name_H-M   'P 1'
#
loop_
_entity.id
_entity.type
_entity.pdbx_description
1 polymer ?
#
loop_
_entity_poly.entity_id
_entity_poly.type
_entity_poly.pdbx_seq_one_letter_code
_entity_poly.pdbx_strand_id
1 'polypeptide(L)'
;MHDQRDHDQVAGRPAHERADRPAAAAEAVVFVCAACGVPLTGPLTRLPEVPEAPHYAWWEADEQGPSPATVPSGRYAIETQPYGAPLVVTETPGPVMPRHGSHVNVDGKYLVSQGPRGNIVVNPDDARGLELQHASPACCGATPDGGMNQLCACGTLVATLCSDCCLPYELHLSADHVRAVRP
;
A
#
# COMPACT_ATOMS: atom_id res chain seq x y z
N MET A 1 13.48 55.86 48.66
CA MET A 1 12.11 56.29 48.29
C MET A 1 11.67 55.34 47.20
N HIS A 2 11.10 54.19 47.59
CA HIS A 2 9.65 53.98 47.66
C HIS A 2 9.01 54.22 46.30
N ASP A 3 8.67 53.15 45.57
CA ASP A 3 7.24 52.77 45.55
C ASP A 3 7.04 51.30 45.17
N GLN A 4 6.18 50.66 45.95
CA GLN A 4 5.71 49.29 45.88
C GLN A 4 4.29 49.33 45.32
N ARG A 5 3.94 48.49 44.36
CA ARG A 5 2.54 48.12 44.02
C ARG A 5 2.60 46.80 43.24
N ASP A 6 2.55 45.63 43.87
CA ASP A 6 1.41 44.89 44.42
C ASP A 6 0.36 44.43 43.38
N HIS A 7 0.06 43.12 43.43
CA HIS A 7 -1.07 42.36 42.82
C HIS A 7 -0.93 42.05 41.30
N ASP A 8 -1.05 40.83 40.80
CA ASP A 8 -1.91 39.71 41.19
C ASP A 8 -1.28 38.32 40.97
N GLN A 9 -1.57 37.43 41.92
CA GLN A 9 -1.44 35.99 41.79
C GLN A 9 -2.54 35.46 40.86
N VAL A 10 -2.18 34.75 39.79
CA VAL A 10 -3.11 33.83 39.13
C VAL A 10 -2.56 32.42 39.32
N ALA A 11 -3.15 31.76 40.32
CA ALA A 11 -3.06 30.34 40.53
C ALA A 11 -3.74 29.60 39.35
N GLY A 12 -2.97 28.77 38.65
CA GLY A 12 -3.48 27.85 37.64
C GLY A 12 -2.70 26.54 37.67
N ARG A 13 -3.15 25.57 38.47
CA ARG A 13 -2.83 24.14 38.31
C ARG A 13 -4.02 23.46 37.62
N PRO A 14 -3.85 22.25 37.06
CA PRO A 14 -2.75 21.78 36.23
C PRO A 14 -3.28 21.25 34.89
N ALA A 15 -2.33 20.79 34.07
CA ALA A 15 -2.51 20.12 32.80
C ALA A 15 -3.73 19.18 32.75
N HIS A 16 -4.58 19.39 31.75
CA HIS A 16 -5.40 18.31 31.20
C HIS A 16 -4.45 17.29 30.56
N GLU A 17 -4.00 16.32 31.35
CA GLU A 17 -3.63 15.00 30.85
C GLU A 17 -4.84 14.49 30.06
N ARG A 18 -4.77 14.64 28.74
CA ARG A 18 -5.50 13.76 27.84
C ARG A 18 -4.94 12.39 28.13
N ALA A 19 -5.69 11.62 28.91
CA ALA A 19 -5.51 10.19 29.06
C ALA A 19 -5.47 9.62 27.64
N ASP A 20 -4.25 9.33 27.19
CA ASP A 20 -3.97 8.60 25.98
C ASP A 20 -4.42 7.18 26.26
N ARG A 21 -5.72 6.94 26.06
CA ARG A 21 -6.30 5.61 26.09
C ARG A 21 -5.50 4.84 25.04
N PRO A 22 -4.74 3.79 25.40
CA PRO A 22 -3.96 3.07 24.42
C PRO A 22 -4.90 2.66 23.31
N ALA A 23 -4.65 3.18 22.10
CA ALA A 23 -5.26 2.66 20.89
C ALA A 23 -5.11 1.16 21.01
N ALA A 24 -6.25 0.44 21.09
CA ALA A 24 -6.28 -1.01 21.26
C ALA A 24 -5.18 -1.57 20.36
N ALA A 25 -4.16 -2.19 20.98
CA ALA A 25 -2.94 -2.57 20.28
C ALA A 25 -3.36 -3.25 18.99
N ALA A 26 -3.18 -2.56 17.88
CA ALA A 26 -3.77 -2.99 16.63
C ALA A 26 -3.13 -4.34 16.33
N GLU A 27 -3.96 -5.38 16.32
CA GLU A 27 -3.47 -6.76 16.31
C GLU A 27 -2.55 -6.96 15.11
N ALA A 28 -1.27 -7.24 15.40
CA ALA A 28 -0.30 -7.52 14.38
C ALA A 28 -0.64 -8.87 13.73
N VAL A 29 -0.54 -8.94 12.41
CA VAL A 29 -0.78 -10.16 11.63
C VAL A 29 0.41 -10.47 10.75
N VAL A 30 0.68 -11.75 10.55
CA VAL A 30 1.64 -12.23 9.55
C VAL A 30 0.83 -12.84 8.40
N PHE A 31 1.18 -12.51 7.16
CA PHE A 31 0.60 -13.18 6.00
C PHE A 31 1.48 -14.36 5.60
N VAL A 32 0.87 -15.54 5.50
CA VAL A 32 1.51 -16.77 5.07
C VAL A 32 0.94 -17.22 3.74
N CYS A 33 1.73 -17.92 2.92
CA CYS A 33 1.21 -18.57 1.72
C CYS A 33 0.13 -19.59 2.11
N ALA A 34 -1.04 -19.53 1.48
CA ALA A 34 -2.13 -20.47 1.77
C ALA A 34 -1.78 -21.92 1.37
N ALA A 35 -0.90 -22.11 0.37
CA ALA A 35 -0.54 -23.43 -0.13
C ALA A 35 0.52 -24.15 0.73
N CYS A 36 1.59 -23.46 1.13
CA CYS A 36 2.72 -24.08 1.86
C CYS A 36 2.91 -23.56 3.29
N GLY A 37 2.19 -22.52 3.70
CA GLY A 37 2.25 -21.97 5.06
C GLY A 37 3.50 -21.15 5.38
N VAL A 38 4.42 -20.93 4.43
CA VAL A 38 5.62 -20.12 4.68
C VAL A 38 5.22 -18.65 4.94
N PRO A 39 5.83 -17.98 5.93
CA PRO A 39 5.64 -16.54 6.12
C PRO A 39 6.12 -15.76 4.89
N LEU A 40 5.22 -14.92 4.37
CA LEU A 40 5.51 -14.00 3.26
C LEU A 40 5.79 -12.58 3.76
N THR A 41 5.43 -12.27 5.01
CA THR A 41 5.68 -10.97 5.63
C THR A 41 6.25 -11.13 7.05
N GLY A 42 6.76 -10.04 7.62
CA GLY A 42 6.82 -9.89 9.08
C GLY A 42 5.45 -9.59 9.70
N PRO A 43 5.36 -9.32 11.01
CA PRO A 43 4.14 -8.82 11.64
C PRO A 43 3.78 -7.43 11.12
N LEU A 44 2.55 -7.26 10.64
CA LEU A 44 2.03 -6.02 10.07
C LEU A 44 0.80 -5.53 10.82
N THR A 45 0.65 -4.22 10.92
CA THR A 45 -0.50 -3.58 11.56
C THR A 45 -1.44 -2.97 10.53
N ARG A 46 -2.75 -3.18 10.69
CA ARG A 46 -3.75 -2.71 9.73
C ARG A 46 -3.89 -1.18 9.72
N LEU A 47 -4.01 -0.61 8.54
CA LEU A 47 -4.50 0.75 8.27
C LEU A 47 -6.01 0.72 7.95
N PRO A 48 -6.73 1.82 8.24
CA PRO A 48 -8.16 1.89 7.95
C PRO A 48 -8.46 1.77 6.44
N GLU A 49 -7.62 2.35 5.59
CA GLU A 49 -7.74 2.35 4.13
C GLU A 49 -6.36 2.37 3.46
N VAL A 50 -6.33 2.10 2.15
CA VAL A 50 -5.10 2.25 1.36
C VAL A 50 -4.80 3.74 1.23
N PRO A 51 -3.60 4.21 1.58
CA PRO A 51 -3.25 5.62 1.40
C PRO A 51 -3.42 6.06 -0.05
N GLU A 52 -3.82 7.32 -0.24
CA GLU A 52 -3.73 7.95 -1.55
C GLU A 52 -2.29 7.91 -2.06
N ALA A 53 -2.13 7.83 -3.38
CA ALA A 53 -0.81 7.93 -4.00
C ALA A 53 -0.15 9.22 -3.52
N PRO A 54 0.99 9.16 -2.80
CA PRO A 54 1.52 10.36 -2.21
C PRO A 54 2.07 11.26 -3.33
N HIS A 55 1.80 12.56 -3.25
CA HIS A 55 2.41 13.54 -4.15
C HIS A 55 3.85 13.80 -3.72
N TYR A 56 4.80 13.73 -4.66
CA TYR A 56 6.21 13.97 -4.35
C TYR A 56 6.77 15.19 -5.06
N ALA A 57 7.36 16.11 -4.29
CA ALA A 57 7.98 17.32 -4.81
C ALA A 57 9.12 17.06 -5.81
N TRP A 58 9.75 15.88 -5.78
CA TRP A 58 10.79 15.53 -6.75
C TRP A 58 10.23 15.10 -8.12
N TRP A 59 8.92 14.85 -8.26
CA TRP A 59 8.30 14.71 -9.60
C TRP A 59 8.39 16.00 -10.42
N GLU A 60 8.54 17.13 -9.74
CA GLU A 60 8.76 18.45 -10.34
C GLU A 60 10.24 18.87 -10.31
N ALA A 61 11.13 18.02 -9.80
CA ALA A 61 12.56 18.29 -9.73
C ALA A 61 13.33 17.67 -10.91
N ASP A 62 14.47 18.26 -11.25
CA ASP A 62 15.36 17.77 -12.32
C ASP A 62 15.98 16.41 -12.00
N GLU A 63 16.12 16.06 -10.72
CA GLU A 63 16.61 14.76 -10.25
C GLU A 63 15.49 14.00 -9.54
N GLN A 64 15.02 12.93 -10.19
CA GLN A 64 13.95 12.09 -9.67
C GLN A 64 14.51 11.09 -8.64
N GLY A 65 13.91 11.07 -7.45
CA GLY A 65 14.20 10.07 -6.41
C GLY A 65 13.40 8.79 -6.60
N PRO A 66 13.64 7.75 -5.78
CA PRO A 66 12.79 6.57 -5.80
C PRO A 66 11.37 6.91 -5.30
N SER A 67 10.36 6.34 -5.95
CA SER A 67 8.98 6.35 -5.46
C SER A 67 8.91 5.58 -4.15
N PRO A 68 8.58 6.22 -3.01
CA PRO A 68 8.40 5.47 -1.79
C PRO A 68 7.11 4.65 -1.89
N ALA A 69 7.06 3.59 -1.10
CA ALA A 69 5.91 2.69 -1.11
C ALA A 69 4.63 3.41 -0.64
N THR A 70 3.50 3.09 -1.29
CA THR A 70 2.18 3.64 -0.95
C THR A 70 1.79 3.31 0.49
N VAL A 71 2.11 2.09 0.94
CA VAL A 71 1.88 1.65 2.32
C VAL A 71 3.19 1.77 3.12
N PRO A 72 3.19 2.46 4.28
CA PRO A 72 4.35 2.52 5.15
C PRO A 72 4.81 1.13 5.63
N SER A 73 6.12 0.94 5.83
CA SER A 73 6.63 -0.33 6.35
C SER A 73 6.02 -0.70 7.72
N GLY A 74 5.81 -2.00 7.93
CA GLY A 74 5.16 -2.54 9.11
C GLY A 74 3.63 -2.38 9.10
N ARG A 75 3.05 -1.94 7.97
CA ARG A 75 1.62 -1.72 7.80
C ARG A 75 1.04 -2.51 6.63
N TYR A 76 -0.27 -2.71 6.67
CA TYR A 76 -1.03 -3.21 5.53
C TYR A 76 -2.38 -2.51 5.43
N ALA A 77 -2.95 -2.47 4.24
CA ALA A 77 -4.30 -2.01 3.98
C ALA A 77 -5.06 -3.01 3.09
N ILE A 78 -6.39 -2.90 3.03
CA ILE A 78 -7.22 -3.73 2.16
C ILE A 78 -7.68 -2.88 0.98
N GLU A 79 -7.32 -3.27 -0.23
CA GLU A 79 -7.80 -2.64 -1.46
C GLU A 79 -9.27 -3.02 -1.67
N THR A 80 -10.16 -2.04 -1.60
CA THR A 80 -11.61 -2.28 -1.70
C THR A 80 -12.14 -2.14 -3.11
N GLN A 81 -11.39 -1.47 -3.98
CA GLN A 81 -11.70 -1.28 -5.39
C GLN A 81 -11.13 -2.44 -6.24
N PRO A 82 -11.61 -2.65 -7.48
CA PRO A 82 -10.99 -3.61 -8.39
C PRO A 82 -9.56 -3.18 -8.70
N TYR A 83 -8.62 -4.12 -8.66
CA TYR A 83 -7.21 -3.84 -8.91
C TYR A 83 -6.55 -4.94 -9.76
N GLY A 84 -5.76 -4.51 -10.74
CA GLY A 84 -5.05 -5.39 -11.68
C GLY A 84 -5.95 -6.08 -12.71
N ALA A 85 -5.41 -7.12 -13.35
CA ALA A 85 -6.14 -7.89 -14.35
C ALA A 85 -7.38 -8.62 -13.78
N PRO A 86 -8.42 -8.88 -14.59
CA PRO A 86 -8.52 -8.52 -16.01
C PRO A 86 -8.82 -7.03 -16.21
N LEU A 87 -8.26 -6.48 -17.29
CA LEU A 87 -8.63 -5.15 -17.79
C LEU A 87 -9.68 -5.29 -18.89
N VAL A 88 -10.75 -4.51 -18.81
CA VAL A 88 -11.86 -4.54 -19.78
C VAL A 88 -12.06 -3.15 -20.40
N VAL A 89 -12.59 -3.14 -21.62
CA VAL A 89 -12.92 -1.90 -22.31
C VAL A 89 -14.06 -1.17 -21.61
N THR A 90 -13.94 0.15 -21.50
CA THR A 90 -14.96 1.06 -20.99
C THR A 90 -15.10 2.27 -21.92
N GLU A 91 -16.32 2.80 -22.02
CA GLU A 91 -16.59 4.05 -22.75
C GLU A 91 -16.34 5.30 -21.88
N THR A 92 -16.21 5.11 -20.56
CA THR A 92 -15.98 6.21 -19.60
C THR A 92 -14.48 6.41 -19.41
N PRO A 93 -13.93 7.60 -19.74
CA PRO A 93 -12.55 7.94 -19.41
C PRO A 93 -12.35 7.99 -17.90
N GLY A 94 -11.20 7.50 -17.43
CA GLY A 94 -10.88 7.49 -16.01
C GLY A 94 -9.60 6.74 -15.70
N PRO A 95 -9.23 6.64 -14.41
CA PRO A 95 -8.12 5.80 -13.98
C PRO A 95 -8.41 4.33 -14.31
N VAL A 96 -7.41 3.60 -14.81
CA VAL A 96 -7.57 2.17 -15.13
C VAL A 96 -7.84 1.35 -13.85
N MET A 97 -7.25 1.75 -12.73
CA MET A 97 -7.44 1.19 -11.40
C MET A 97 -7.02 2.25 -10.37
N PRO A 98 -7.30 2.07 -9.06
CA PRO A 98 -6.87 3.03 -8.04
C PRO A 98 -5.38 3.39 -8.18
N ARG A 99 -5.06 4.68 -8.00
CA ARG A 99 -3.69 5.23 -8.02
C ARG A 99 -2.96 5.09 -9.37
N HIS A 100 -3.64 4.69 -10.42
CA HIS A 100 -3.10 4.59 -11.77
C HIS A 100 -3.80 5.56 -12.72
N GLY A 101 -3.08 6.04 -13.74
CA GLY A 101 -3.64 6.89 -14.78
C GLY A 101 -4.61 6.15 -15.72
N SER A 102 -5.05 6.85 -16.77
CA SER A 102 -5.86 6.23 -17.83
C SER A 102 -5.00 5.39 -18.76
N HIS A 103 -5.43 4.16 -19.03
CA HIS A 103 -4.82 3.28 -20.03
C HIS A 103 -5.78 3.08 -21.21
N VAL A 104 -5.23 2.91 -22.41
CA VAL A 104 -5.98 2.54 -23.61
C VAL A 104 -5.44 1.26 -24.22
N ASN A 105 -6.30 0.49 -24.86
CA ASN A 105 -5.88 -0.68 -25.64
C ASN A 105 -5.28 -0.24 -27.01
N VAL A 106 -4.88 -1.23 -27.81
CA VAL A 106 -4.30 -1.00 -29.16
C VAL A 106 -5.24 -0.28 -30.13
N ASP A 107 -6.54 -0.33 -29.89
CA ASP A 107 -7.57 0.36 -30.68
C ASP A 107 -7.90 1.76 -30.14
N GLY A 108 -7.17 2.24 -29.12
CA GLY A 108 -7.39 3.54 -28.50
C GLY A 108 -8.59 3.61 -27.55
N LYS A 109 -9.16 2.46 -27.14
CA LYS A 109 -10.30 2.42 -26.21
C LYS A 109 -9.84 2.40 -24.77
N TYR A 110 -10.53 3.15 -23.89
CA TYR A 110 -10.21 3.19 -22.47
C TYR A 110 -10.39 1.83 -21.79
N LEU A 111 -9.53 1.58 -20.80
CA LEU A 111 -9.55 0.36 -19.99
C LEU A 111 -9.89 0.66 -18.54
N VAL A 112 -10.56 -0.30 -17.89
CA VAL A 112 -10.79 -0.32 -16.44
C VAL A 112 -10.55 -1.73 -15.89
N SER A 113 -10.02 -1.81 -14.69
CA SER A 113 -9.83 -3.06 -13.96
C SER A 113 -11.16 -3.65 -13.53
N GLN A 114 -11.31 -4.95 -13.76
CA GLN A 114 -12.28 -5.84 -13.12
C GLN A 114 -11.56 -6.93 -12.32
N GLY A 115 -10.35 -6.60 -11.85
CA GLY A 115 -9.54 -7.46 -11.02
C GLY A 115 -10.14 -7.72 -9.65
N PRO A 116 -9.52 -8.61 -8.86
CA PRO A 116 -10.00 -8.96 -7.54
C PRO A 116 -10.08 -7.73 -6.63
N ARG A 117 -11.01 -7.81 -5.67
CA ARG A 117 -11.16 -6.88 -4.56
C ARG A 117 -10.70 -7.57 -3.28
N GLY A 118 -10.32 -6.81 -2.27
CA GLY A 118 -9.93 -7.31 -0.96
C GLY A 118 -8.46 -7.71 -0.86
N ASN A 119 -7.66 -7.48 -1.90
CA ASN A 119 -6.22 -7.73 -1.86
C ASN A 119 -5.57 -6.93 -0.73
N ILE A 120 -4.54 -7.53 -0.14
CA ILE A 120 -3.80 -6.92 0.97
C ILE A 120 -2.63 -6.14 0.38
N VAL A 121 -2.70 -4.82 0.49
CA VAL A 121 -1.63 -3.91 0.05
C VAL A 121 -0.61 -3.77 1.17
N VAL A 122 0.65 -4.03 0.86
CA VAL A 122 1.79 -3.91 1.78
C VAL A 122 2.92 -3.10 1.14
N ASN A 123 3.85 -2.66 1.97
CA ASN A 123 5.13 -2.19 1.47
C ASN A 123 5.87 -3.36 0.79
N PRO A 124 6.40 -3.20 -0.43
CA PRO A 124 7.19 -4.25 -1.08
C PRO A 124 8.35 -4.79 -0.23
N ASP A 125 9.00 -3.95 0.57
CA ASP A 125 10.14 -4.33 1.42
C ASP A 125 9.72 -5.18 2.64
N ASP A 126 8.44 -5.18 3.01
CA ASP A 126 7.93 -6.03 4.08
C ASP A 126 7.73 -7.48 3.63
N ALA A 127 7.78 -7.74 2.32
CA ALA A 127 7.61 -9.06 1.72
C ALA A 127 8.92 -9.86 1.68
N ARG A 128 8.81 -11.19 1.80
CA ARG A 128 9.96 -12.10 1.92
C ARG A 128 9.75 -13.35 1.09
N GLY A 129 10.82 -13.83 0.46
CA GLY A 129 10.81 -15.11 -0.26
C GLY A 129 9.87 -15.13 -1.47
N LEU A 130 9.68 -13.98 -2.11
CA LEU A 130 8.92 -13.85 -3.36
C LEU A 130 9.88 -13.75 -4.54
N GLU A 131 9.52 -14.40 -5.64
CA GLU A 131 10.21 -14.33 -6.92
C GLU A 131 9.30 -13.67 -7.96
N LEU A 132 9.83 -12.67 -8.67
CA LEU A 132 9.11 -11.99 -9.74
C LEU A 132 9.04 -12.90 -10.97
N GLN A 133 7.82 -13.25 -11.35
CA GLN A 133 7.49 -13.82 -12.65
C GLN A 133 6.79 -12.75 -13.48
N HIS A 134 7.47 -12.18 -14.47
CA HIS A 134 6.88 -11.16 -15.33
C HIS A 134 5.62 -11.69 -16.03
N ALA A 135 4.48 -11.11 -15.68
CA ALA A 135 3.17 -11.46 -16.25
C ALA A 135 2.90 -10.73 -17.58
N SER A 136 3.61 -9.63 -17.86
CA SER A 136 3.53 -8.92 -19.14
C SER A 136 4.79 -8.07 -19.39
N PRO A 137 5.12 -7.78 -20.67
CA PRO A 137 6.18 -6.84 -21.00
C PRO A 137 5.79 -5.42 -20.58
N ALA A 138 6.67 -4.74 -19.87
CA ALA A 138 6.57 -3.32 -19.56
C ALA A 138 7.94 -2.66 -19.76
N CYS A 139 7.95 -1.41 -20.22
CA CYS A 139 9.18 -0.62 -20.36
C CYS A 139 9.84 -0.37 -19.00
N CYS A 140 9.05 -0.33 -17.92
CA CYS A 140 9.51 -0.08 -16.58
C CYS A 140 8.82 -1.03 -15.58
N GLY A 141 9.55 -2.05 -15.12
CA GLY A 141 9.17 -2.86 -13.97
C GLY A 141 8.05 -3.89 -14.18
N ALA A 142 7.59 -4.46 -13.07
CA ALA A 142 6.40 -5.30 -12.96
C ALA A 142 5.13 -4.46 -13.00
N THR A 143 4.17 -4.86 -13.83
CA THR A 143 2.85 -4.22 -13.98
C THR A 143 1.74 -5.16 -13.49
N PRO A 144 0.63 -4.62 -12.94
CA PRO A 144 -0.55 -5.40 -12.56
C PRO A 144 -1.44 -5.82 -13.74
N ASP A 145 -1.16 -5.35 -14.96
CA ASP A 145 -2.01 -5.56 -16.15
C ASP A 145 -2.09 -7.02 -16.59
N GLY A 146 -1.05 -7.81 -16.30
CA GLY A 146 -1.00 -9.25 -16.55
C GLY A 146 -1.53 -10.12 -15.40
N GLY A 147 -1.90 -9.51 -14.27
CA GLY A 147 -2.32 -10.22 -13.05
C GLY A 147 -1.16 -10.51 -12.09
N MET A 148 -1.31 -11.55 -11.27
CA MET A 148 -0.30 -11.92 -10.27
C MET A 148 1.05 -12.21 -10.92
N ASN A 149 2.10 -11.67 -10.32
CA ASN A 149 3.46 -11.73 -10.84
C ASN A 149 4.51 -12.08 -9.76
N GLN A 150 4.07 -12.46 -8.55
CA GLN A 150 4.96 -12.88 -7.47
C GLN A 150 4.69 -14.33 -7.08
N LEU A 151 5.71 -15.16 -7.23
CA LEU A 151 5.71 -16.55 -6.79
C LEU A 151 6.22 -16.65 -5.36
N CYS A 152 5.55 -17.42 -4.53
CA CYS A 152 6.15 -17.98 -3.33
C CYS A 152 7.22 -19.01 -3.73
N ALA A 153 8.22 -19.25 -2.87
CA ALA A 153 9.23 -20.30 -3.05
C ALA A 153 8.67 -21.71 -3.33
N CYS A 154 7.40 -21.99 -3.00
CA CYS A 154 6.73 -23.24 -3.35
C CYS A 154 6.20 -23.28 -4.81
N GLY A 155 6.39 -22.21 -5.59
CA GLY A 155 5.93 -22.08 -6.97
C GLY A 155 4.47 -21.60 -7.12
N THR A 156 3.80 -21.21 -6.04
CA THR A 156 2.42 -20.68 -6.12
C THR A 156 2.44 -19.17 -6.29
N LEU A 157 1.65 -18.64 -7.25
CA LEU A 157 1.40 -17.20 -7.35
C LEU A 157 0.61 -16.72 -6.13
N VAL A 158 1.08 -15.67 -5.48
CA VAL A 158 0.50 -15.16 -4.23
C VAL A 158 0.25 -13.66 -4.24
N ALA A 159 0.86 -12.90 -5.17
CA ALA A 159 0.76 -11.45 -5.15
C ALA A 159 1.01 -10.81 -6.52
N THR A 160 0.66 -9.53 -6.60
CA THR A 160 0.94 -8.63 -7.72
C THR A 160 1.83 -7.49 -7.25
N LEU A 161 3.07 -7.45 -7.73
CA LEU A 161 4.00 -6.34 -7.54
C LEU A 161 3.73 -5.27 -8.59
N CYS A 162 3.72 -4.01 -8.14
CA CYS A 162 3.58 -2.83 -8.96
C CYS A 162 4.83 -1.98 -8.79
N SER A 163 5.48 -1.70 -9.91
CA SER A 163 6.70 -0.91 -9.98
C SER A 163 6.69 -0.10 -11.27
N ASP A 164 7.39 1.03 -11.25
CA ASP A 164 7.62 1.85 -12.43
C ASP A 164 9.12 2.09 -12.60
N CYS A 165 9.50 3.12 -13.37
CA CYS A 165 10.90 3.44 -13.62
C CYS A 165 11.62 3.92 -12.33
N CYS A 166 10.88 4.22 -11.27
CA CYS A 166 11.32 4.79 -10.00
C CYS A 166 11.28 3.79 -8.82
N LEU A 167 11.30 2.47 -9.11
CA LEU A 167 11.30 1.32 -8.16
C LEU A 167 9.89 0.77 -7.80
N PRO A 168 9.82 -0.41 -7.14
CA PRO A 168 8.55 -0.94 -6.64
C PRO A 168 7.92 -0.06 -5.56
N TYR A 169 6.63 0.21 -5.70
CA TYR A 169 5.89 1.09 -4.79
C TYR A 169 4.68 0.40 -4.14
N GLU A 170 4.15 -0.68 -4.72
CA GLU A 170 3.03 -1.43 -4.16
C GLU A 170 3.18 -2.93 -4.35
N LEU A 171 2.81 -3.70 -3.33
CA LEU A 171 2.63 -5.14 -3.43
C LEU A 171 1.23 -5.52 -2.93
N HIS A 172 0.47 -6.18 -3.78
CA HIS A 172 -0.88 -6.64 -3.50
C HIS A 172 -0.87 -8.16 -3.29
N LEU A 173 -0.86 -8.62 -2.04
CA LEU A 173 -1.06 -10.04 -1.74
C LEU A 173 -2.52 -10.42 -2.06
N SER A 174 -2.70 -11.51 -2.80
CA SER A 174 -4.04 -12.00 -3.14
C SER A 174 -4.70 -12.63 -1.91
N ALA A 175 -5.87 -12.12 -1.54
CA ALA A 175 -6.62 -12.60 -0.38
C ALA A 175 -7.02 -14.08 -0.48
N ASP A 176 -7.11 -14.63 -1.70
CA ASP A 176 -7.43 -16.04 -1.95
C ASP A 176 -6.19 -16.95 -1.84
N HIS A 177 -4.99 -16.39 -1.89
CA HIS A 177 -3.72 -17.13 -1.93
C HIS A 177 -2.85 -16.95 -0.68
N VAL A 178 -3.27 -16.09 0.25
CA VAL A 178 -2.60 -15.90 1.54
C VAL A 178 -3.58 -16.04 2.69
N ARG A 179 -3.05 -16.34 3.88
CA ARG A 179 -3.81 -16.38 5.12
C ARG A 179 -3.17 -15.50 6.18
N ALA A 180 -3.98 -14.74 6.90
CA ALA A 180 -3.53 -14.02 8.09
C ALA A 180 -3.38 -14.99 9.27
N VAL A 181 -2.26 -14.92 9.96
CA VAL A 181 -2.02 -15.61 11.24
C VAL A 181 -1.63 -14.60 12.31
N ARG A 182 -2.05 -14.86 13.54
CA ARG A 182 -1.54 -14.12 14.70
C ARG A 182 -0.14 -14.65 15.03
N PRO A 183 0.87 -13.77 15.17
CA PRO A 183 2.22 -14.18 15.54
C PRO A 183 2.29 -14.74 16.97
#